data_AF-A0A960V944-F1
#
_entry.id   AF-A0A960V944-F1
#
_cell.length_a   1.000
_cell.length_b   1.000
_cell.length_c   1.000
_cell.angle_alpha   90.00
_cell.angle_beta   90.00
_cell.angle_gamma   90.00
#
_symmetry.space_group_name_H-M   'P 1'
#
loop_
_entity.id
_entity.type
_entity.pdbx_description
1 polymer ?
#
loop_
_entity_poly.entity_id
_entity_poly.type
_entity_poly.pdbx_seq_one_letter_code
_entity_poly.pdbx_strand_id
1 'polypeptide(L)'
;TIRFPPQNKQTIAFEDLYPLPSENSYNSYIIQYHFEKDLNSQGKIKEIRGEFTHVSKGPGYKHSLYLKFPNFYQDCINKEPSNIASTPDEMNNCDESQSLSLDVSFETEILNSEDKTLGIGIKRKNATYNQLRNGFEILGDSSKTILASNSEKGKEFRKGYTAKVKFTFNKPISDTLLGEYPFDLFIKIINKKIDNRYPDEAPRTAGRTQNYYEIHLPGKYYNSEGKDLYLDNSNNPWALVIPGEWEWPLEGREFNLLGKKSPYPDYSKWVQAKGQGYNDWYLNPVKKYAFNLPEGPNSSLLAFLKEADSIGLGLSMAIISVSIFILILRKRFIRE
;
A
#
# COMPACT_ATOMS: atom_id res chain seq x y z
N THR A 1 -19.37 0.23 11.13
CA THR A 1 -18.15 -0.16 10.39
C THR A 1 -17.98 0.76 9.22
N ILE A 2 -16.77 1.24 8.97
CA ILE A 2 -16.41 2.04 7.79
C ILE A 2 -15.40 1.25 6.98
N ARG A 3 -15.59 1.11 5.66
CA ARG A 3 -14.74 0.33 4.76
C ARG A 3 -13.93 1.24 3.84
N PHE A 4 -12.66 0.88 3.59
CA PHE A 4 -11.73 1.61 2.72
C PHE A 4 -10.99 0.62 1.80
N PRO A 5 -11.22 0.68 0.47
CA PRO A 5 -12.19 1.53 -0.23
C PRO A 5 -13.65 1.17 0.15
N PRO A 6 -14.62 2.10 0.00
CA PRO A 6 -16.03 1.86 0.33
C PRO A 6 -16.66 0.68 -0.43
N GLN A 7 -16.17 0.41 -1.64
CA GLN A 7 -16.57 -0.70 -2.49
C GLN A 7 -15.33 -1.36 -3.11
N ASN A 8 -15.43 -2.65 -3.40
CA ASN A 8 -14.38 -3.49 -3.98
C ASN A 8 -13.10 -3.60 -3.13
N LYS A 9 -12.07 -4.25 -3.66
CA LYS A 9 -10.70 -4.24 -3.15
C LYS A 9 -9.93 -3.08 -3.80
N GLN A 10 -8.82 -2.66 -3.20
CA GLN A 10 -7.76 -1.90 -3.86
C GLN A 10 -6.65 -2.85 -4.28
N THR A 11 -5.87 -2.45 -5.27
CA THR A 11 -4.65 -3.13 -5.67
C THR A 11 -3.46 -2.25 -5.31
N ILE A 12 -2.46 -2.79 -4.63
CA ILE A 12 -1.13 -2.18 -4.54
C ILE A 12 -0.17 -2.98 -5.41
N ALA A 13 0.64 -2.28 -6.19
CA ALA A 13 1.63 -2.87 -7.07
C ALA A 13 3.00 -2.24 -6.80
N PHE A 14 4.03 -3.09 -6.71
CA PHE A 14 5.39 -2.70 -6.41
C PHE A 14 6.32 -2.98 -7.58
N GLU A 15 7.37 -2.19 -7.65
CA GLU A 15 8.59 -2.40 -8.44
C GLU A 15 9.73 -2.71 -7.46
N ASP A 16 10.61 -3.67 -7.77
CA ASP A 16 11.59 -4.22 -6.82
C ASP A 16 13.06 -3.95 -7.19
N LEU A 17 13.30 -3.16 -8.24
CA LEU A 17 14.64 -2.71 -8.62
C LEU A 17 15.21 -1.57 -7.75
N TYR A 18 14.42 -1.00 -6.85
CA TYR A 18 14.81 0.11 -5.98
C TYR A 18 16.21 -0.10 -5.36
N PRO A 19 17.13 0.87 -5.46
CA PRO A 19 16.98 2.24 -5.94
C PRO A 19 17.53 2.44 -7.36
N LEU A 20 17.77 1.35 -8.10
CA LEU A 20 18.18 1.40 -9.49
C LEU A 20 17.03 1.94 -10.35
N PRO A 21 17.25 2.39 -11.59
CA PRO A 21 16.15 2.83 -12.45
C PRO A 21 15.01 1.80 -12.49
N SER A 22 13.77 2.27 -12.32
CA SER A 22 12.59 1.40 -12.38
C SER A 22 12.32 0.99 -13.83
N GLU A 23 11.99 -0.27 -14.02
CA GLU A 23 11.42 -0.74 -15.28
C GLU A 23 9.96 -0.29 -15.40
N ASN A 24 9.32 0.25 -14.36
CA ASN A 24 7.96 0.80 -14.40
C ASN A 24 6.95 -0.17 -15.04
N SER A 25 7.03 -1.46 -14.73
CA SER A 25 6.12 -2.52 -15.17
C SER A 25 5.01 -2.81 -14.14
N TYR A 26 5.25 -2.49 -12.87
CA TYR A 26 4.40 -2.67 -11.70
C TYR A 26 3.84 -4.09 -11.57
N ASN A 27 4.66 -5.10 -11.85
CA ASN A 27 4.30 -6.51 -11.75
C ASN A 27 5.26 -7.35 -10.88
N SER A 28 6.22 -6.72 -10.18
CA SER A 28 7.14 -7.43 -9.29
C SER A 28 6.45 -8.07 -8.09
N TYR A 29 5.52 -7.36 -7.47
CA TYR A 29 4.70 -7.88 -6.37
C TYR A 29 3.38 -7.12 -6.30
N ILE A 30 2.26 -7.84 -6.29
CA ILE A 30 0.93 -7.23 -6.31
C ILE A 30 0.05 -7.85 -5.23
N ILE A 31 -0.59 -6.98 -4.45
CA ILE A 31 -1.52 -7.33 -3.40
C ILE A 31 -2.86 -6.68 -3.68
N GLN A 32 -3.94 -7.45 -3.62
CA GLN A 32 -5.28 -6.92 -3.50
C GLN A 32 -5.68 -6.83 -2.03
N TYR A 33 -6.20 -5.68 -1.58
CA TYR A 33 -6.52 -5.48 -0.18
C TYR A 33 -7.74 -4.60 0.05
N HIS A 34 -8.29 -4.66 1.27
CA HIS A 34 -9.20 -3.65 1.78
C HIS A 34 -9.02 -3.54 3.30
N PHE A 35 -9.46 -2.41 3.85
CA PHE A 35 -9.51 -2.16 5.27
C PHE A 35 -10.93 -1.89 5.74
N GLU A 36 -11.20 -2.23 6.99
CA GLU A 36 -12.41 -1.86 7.72
C GLU A 36 -12.02 -1.27 9.07
N LYS A 37 -12.72 -0.22 9.49
CA LYS A 37 -12.62 0.38 10.82
C LYS A 37 -13.93 0.18 11.55
N ASP A 38 -13.88 -0.28 12.79
CA ASP A 38 -15.01 -0.24 13.69
C ASP A 38 -14.82 0.85 14.72
N LEU A 39 -15.87 1.67 14.89
CA LEU A 39 -15.90 2.76 15.85
C LEU A 39 -16.72 2.36 17.08
N ASN A 40 -16.44 2.99 18.22
CA ASN A 40 -17.30 2.99 19.39
C ASN A 40 -18.43 4.04 19.25
N SER A 41 -19.29 4.16 20.26
CA SER A 41 -20.41 5.13 20.27
C SER A 41 -19.97 6.60 20.28
N GLN A 42 -18.69 6.88 20.53
CA GLN A 42 -18.09 8.22 20.52
C GLN A 42 -17.34 8.53 19.21
N GLY A 43 -17.41 7.64 18.21
CA GLY A 43 -16.69 7.79 16.95
C GLY A 43 -15.19 7.49 17.02
N LYS A 44 -14.68 6.90 18.11
CA LYS A 44 -13.28 6.47 18.23
C LYS A 44 -13.09 5.06 17.71
N ILE A 45 -11.96 4.79 17.07
CA ILE A 45 -11.61 3.47 16.51
C ILE A 45 -11.34 2.48 17.64
N LYS A 46 -12.10 1.39 17.68
CA LYS A 46 -11.86 0.24 18.57
C LYS A 46 -11.13 -0.92 17.87
N GLU A 47 -11.30 -1.03 16.55
CA GLU A 47 -10.79 -2.15 15.78
C GLU A 47 -10.50 -1.73 14.34
N ILE A 48 -9.45 -2.31 13.76
CA ILE A 48 -9.13 -2.25 12.34
C ILE A 48 -8.99 -3.66 11.82
N ARG A 49 -9.68 -3.98 10.73
CA ARG A 49 -9.51 -5.23 9.99
C ARG A 49 -8.92 -4.93 8.62
N GLY A 50 -8.06 -5.82 8.14
CA GLY A 50 -7.54 -5.78 6.78
C GLY A 50 -7.53 -7.17 6.18
N GLU A 51 -7.83 -7.28 4.90
CA GLU A 51 -7.65 -8.50 4.12
C GLU A 51 -6.68 -8.21 2.99
N PHE A 52 -5.64 -9.03 2.83
CA PHE A 52 -4.56 -8.85 1.87
C PHE A 52 -4.33 -10.15 1.10
N THR A 53 -4.60 -10.17 -0.19
CA THR A 53 -4.41 -11.32 -1.07
C THR A 53 -3.22 -11.09 -1.97
N HIS A 54 -2.26 -12.02 -1.96
CA HIS A 54 -1.15 -12.01 -2.92
C HIS A 54 -1.65 -12.48 -4.29
N VAL A 55 -1.57 -11.62 -5.30
CA VAL A 55 -2.16 -11.88 -6.62
C VAL A 55 -1.16 -11.94 -7.76
N SER A 56 0.06 -11.39 -7.63
CA SER A 56 1.10 -11.56 -8.63
C SER A 56 2.49 -11.38 -8.03
N LYS A 57 3.46 -12.09 -8.61
CA LYS A 57 4.87 -12.02 -8.28
C LYS A 57 5.73 -12.17 -9.54
N GLY A 58 6.55 -11.18 -9.83
CA GLY A 58 7.60 -11.24 -10.84
C GLY A 58 8.76 -12.17 -10.46
N PRO A 59 9.69 -12.45 -11.38
CA PRO A 59 10.84 -13.32 -11.14
C PRO A 59 11.92 -12.68 -10.25
N GLY A 60 12.90 -13.47 -9.81
CA GLY A 60 14.13 -12.96 -9.18
C GLY A 60 14.02 -12.64 -7.68
N TYR A 61 13.33 -11.57 -7.30
CA TYR A 61 13.30 -11.12 -5.91
C TYR A 61 12.20 -11.79 -5.09
N LYS A 62 12.43 -11.88 -3.78
CA LYS A 62 11.48 -12.38 -2.80
C LYS A 62 11.09 -11.25 -1.87
N HIS A 63 9.80 -11.14 -1.60
CA HIS A 63 9.22 -10.06 -0.80
C HIS A 63 8.56 -10.59 0.47
N SER A 64 8.46 -9.76 1.49
CA SER A 64 7.43 -9.87 2.53
C SER A 64 6.69 -8.55 2.65
N LEU A 65 5.39 -8.63 2.92
CA LEU A 65 4.47 -7.50 3.01
C LEU A 65 4.35 -7.03 4.46
N TYR A 66 4.45 -5.72 4.66
CA TYR A 66 4.32 -5.08 5.96
C TYR A 66 3.32 -3.94 5.93
N LEU A 67 2.66 -3.71 7.06
CA LEU A 67 1.79 -2.56 7.29
C LEU A 67 2.33 -1.71 8.42
N LYS A 68 2.46 -0.41 8.19
CA LYS A 68 2.80 0.59 9.19
C LYS A 68 1.71 1.67 9.24
N PHE A 69 1.29 2.00 10.46
CA PHE A 69 0.39 3.12 10.70
C PHE A 69 1.25 4.37 10.97
N PRO A 70 1.15 5.43 10.15
CA PRO A 70 2.11 6.54 10.16
C PRO A 70 2.29 7.20 11.53
N ASN A 71 1.21 7.32 12.31
CA ASN A 71 1.20 8.10 13.55
C ASN A 71 1.30 7.23 14.82
N PHE A 72 1.52 5.91 14.69
CA PHE A 72 1.82 5.07 15.85
C PHE A 72 3.19 5.38 16.48
N TYR A 73 4.03 6.09 15.74
CA TYR A 73 5.35 6.51 16.17
C TYR A 73 5.60 7.96 15.75
N GLN A 74 5.26 8.92 16.61
CA GLN A 74 5.45 10.36 16.35
C GLN A 74 6.42 11.05 17.32
N ASP A 75 6.83 10.40 18.43
CA ASP A 75 7.55 11.09 19.51
C ASP A 75 9.08 11.13 19.38
N CYS A 76 9.68 10.63 18.29
CA CYS A 76 11.14 10.73 18.10
C CYS A 76 11.60 11.70 17.01
N ILE A 77 10.68 12.39 16.31
CA ILE A 77 11.03 13.36 15.25
C ILE A 77 10.89 14.82 15.72
N ASN A 78 10.11 15.09 16.78
CA ASN A 78 9.83 16.45 17.25
C ASN A 78 10.86 17.02 18.25
N LYS A 79 12.03 16.41 18.42
CA LYS A 79 13.18 17.13 18.98
C LYS A 79 13.91 17.76 17.82
N GLU A 80 13.65 19.04 17.54
CA GLU A 80 14.65 19.83 16.82
C GLU A 80 16.00 19.66 17.54
N PRO A 81 17.10 19.36 16.83
CA PRO A 81 18.41 19.54 17.40
C PRO A 81 18.63 21.04 17.48
N SER A 82 18.25 21.66 18.61
CA SER A 82 18.84 22.94 18.97
C SER A 82 20.31 22.70 19.26
N ASN A 83 21.10 22.77 18.18
CA ASN A 83 22.55 22.69 18.09
C ASN A 83 23.20 21.31 18.28
N ILE A 84 24.21 21.11 17.44
CA ILE A 84 25.34 20.17 17.51
C ILE A 84 25.13 18.87 16.74
N ALA A 85 26.07 18.66 15.81
CA ALA A 85 26.23 17.48 14.97
C ALA A 85 26.17 16.20 15.81
N SER A 86 25.21 15.34 15.51
CA SER A 86 25.03 14.08 16.22
C SER A 86 25.21 12.91 15.24
N THR A 87 26.11 12.02 15.63
CA THR A 87 26.49 10.80 14.92
C THR A 87 25.31 9.81 14.90
N PRO A 88 25.33 8.77 14.03
CA PRO A 88 24.26 7.78 13.90
C PRO A 88 23.83 7.07 15.20
N ASP A 89 24.66 7.11 16.25
CA ASP A 89 24.39 6.45 17.54
C ASP A 89 23.41 7.22 18.45
N GLU A 90 23.22 8.53 18.27
CA GLU A 90 22.33 9.34 19.13
C GLU A 90 20.84 9.24 18.75
N MET A 91 20.53 8.67 17.58
CA MET A 91 19.14 8.37 17.17
C MET A 91 18.54 7.15 17.90
N ASN A 92 19.32 6.48 18.78
CA ASN A 92 18.89 5.31 19.54
C ASN A 92 18.32 5.63 20.92
N ASN A 93 18.28 6.90 21.37
CA ASN A 93 17.84 7.23 22.72
C ASN A 93 16.40 7.79 22.76
N CYS A 94 15.45 7.04 22.18
CA CYS A 94 14.04 7.22 22.52
C CYS A 94 13.83 6.60 23.91
N ASP A 95 13.68 7.45 24.92
CA ASP A 95 13.28 7.05 26.26
C ASP A 95 11.97 6.24 26.16
N GLU A 96 12.02 4.94 26.50
CA GLU A 96 10.88 4.00 26.42
C GLU A 96 9.63 4.52 27.15
N SER A 97 9.81 5.45 28.08
CA SER A 97 8.78 6.02 28.95
C SER A 97 7.84 7.04 28.30
N GLN A 98 8.17 7.59 27.12
CA GLN A 98 7.34 8.60 26.43
C GLN A 98 6.62 8.09 25.20
N SER A 99 6.83 6.83 24.79
CA SER A 99 6.00 6.21 23.77
C SER A 99 4.54 6.27 24.25
N LEU A 100 3.62 6.79 23.44
CA LEU A 100 2.22 6.42 23.58
C LEU A 100 2.21 4.89 23.61
N SER A 101 2.02 4.30 24.79
CA SER A 101 1.85 2.86 24.94
C SER A 101 0.49 2.54 24.34
N LEU A 102 0.43 2.53 23.01
CA LEU A 102 -0.72 2.09 22.24
C LEU A 102 -0.92 0.63 22.65
N ASP A 103 -1.88 0.44 23.56
CA ASP A 103 -2.28 -0.86 24.04
C ASP A 103 -3.14 -1.51 22.96
N VAL A 104 -2.44 -2.00 21.94
CA VAL A 104 -2.99 -2.63 20.76
C VAL A 104 -2.55 -4.08 20.72
N SER A 105 -3.53 -4.95 20.53
CA SER A 105 -3.30 -6.37 20.24
C SER A 105 -3.61 -6.63 18.78
N PHE A 106 -2.94 -7.61 18.19
CA PHE A 106 -3.19 -8.00 16.81
C PHE A 106 -3.20 -9.51 16.65
N GLU A 107 -3.92 -9.97 15.64
CA GLU A 107 -3.96 -11.36 15.19
C GLU A 107 -3.97 -11.43 13.67
N THR A 108 -3.44 -12.53 13.14
CA THR A 108 -3.45 -12.83 11.71
C THR A 108 -3.98 -14.23 11.46
N GLU A 109 -4.89 -14.35 10.51
CA GLU A 109 -5.31 -15.60 9.92
C GLU A 109 -4.76 -15.65 8.48
N ILE A 110 -4.11 -16.76 8.11
CA ILE A 110 -3.62 -16.96 6.75
C ILE A 110 -4.48 -18.03 6.09
N LEU A 111 -5.02 -17.73 4.92
CA LEU A 111 -5.77 -18.65 4.07
C LEU A 111 -4.92 -19.03 2.85
N ASN A 112 -5.01 -20.29 2.41
CA ASN A 112 -4.41 -20.71 1.15
C ASN A 112 -5.25 -20.24 -0.07
N SER A 113 -4.87 -20.68 -1.27
CA SER A 113 -5.56 -20.35 -2.52
C SER A 113 -7.00 -20.88 -2.62
N GLU A 114 -7.37 -21.85 -1.77
CA GLU A 114 -8.71 -22.45 -1.68
C GLU A 114 -9.50 -21.89 -0.48
N ASP A 115 -9.05 -20.78 0.11
CA ASP A 115 -9.64 -20.15 1.28
C ASP A 115 -9.66 -21.03 2.56
N LYS A 116 -8.76 -22.03 2.63
CA LYS A 116 -8.56 -22.86 3.83
C LYS A 116 -7.51 -22.23 4.75
N THR A 117 -7.83 -22.14 6.04
CA THR A 117 -6.93 -21.61 7.06
C THR A 117 -5.66 -22.47 7.22
N LEU A 118 -4.51 -21.82 7.12
CA LEU A 118 -3.19 -22.35 7.40
C LEU A 118 -2.83 -21.99 8.84
N GLY A 119 -2.48 -22.98 9.66
CA GLY A 119 -2.09 -22.83 11.08
C GLY A 119 -0.79 -22.04 11.32
N ILE A 120 -0.38 -21.19 10.38
CA ILE A 120 0.81 -20.34 10.41
C ILE A 120 0.48 -18.88 10.76
N GLY A 121 -0.81 -18.55 10.94
CA GLY A 121 -1.25 -17.25 11.42
C GLY A 121 -0.87 -16.97 12.87
N ILE A 122 -0.86 -15.70 13.26
CA ILE A 122 -0.55 -15.23 14.60
C ILE A 122 -1.84 -15.22 15.43
N LYS A 123 -1.88 -16.01 16.50
CA LYS A 123 -2.91 -15.86 17.53
C LYS A 123 -2.73 -14.53 18.25
N ARG A 124 -3.85 -13.96 18.73
CA ARG A 124 -3.89 -12.64 19.37
C ARG A 124 -2.75 -12.44 20.36
N LYS A 125 -1.97 -11.39 20.14
CA LYS A 125 -0.89 -10.95 21.04
C LYS A 125 -0.77 -9.43 21.05
N ASN A 126 -0.16 -8.90 22.10
CA ASN A 126 0.13 -7.46 22.17
C ASN A 126 1.23 -7.09 21.17
N ALA A 127 1.09 -5.91 20.55
CA ALA A 127 2.12 -5.37 19.68
C ALA A 127 3.36 -5.00 20.49
N THR A 128 4.55 -5.33 19.96
CA THR A 128 5.80 -4.87 20.57
C THR A 128 6.17 -3.48 20.07
N TYR A 129 7.04 -2.79 20.81
CA TYR A 129 7.59 -1.49 20.39
C TYR A 129 8.18 -1.54 18.97
N ASN A 130 8.95 -2.59 18.65
CA ASN A 130 9.52 -2.76 17.31
C ASN A 130 8.45 -2.88 16.22
N GLN A 131 7.30 -3.49 16.49
CA GLN A 131 6.22 -3.60 15.51
C GLN A 131 5.48 -2.26 15.32
N LEU A 132 5.27 -1.51 16.41
CA LEU A 132 4.70 -0.17 16.34
C LEU A 132 5.61 0.79 15.56
N ARG A 133 6.93 0.68 15.74
CA ARG A 133 7.93 1.52 15.08
C ARG A 133 8.20 1.11 13.63
N ASN A 134 8.41 -0.18 13.39
CA ASN A 134 8.95 -0.70 12.12
C ASN A 134 7.88 -1.41 11.26
N GLY A 135 6.63 -1.47 11.72
CA GLY A 135 5.52 -2.11 11.01
C GLY A 135 5.30 -3.57 11.38
N PHE A 136 4.13 -4.07 10.97
CA PHE A 136 3.64 -5.42 11.21
C PHE A 136 3.80 -6.26 9.95
N GLU A 137 4.46 -7.41 10.02
CA GLU A 137 4.48 -8.36 8.90
C GLU A 137 3.07 -8.94 8.69
N ILE A 138 2.58 -8.85 7.46
CA ILE A 138 1.23 -9.25 7.04
C ILE A 138 1.29 -10.56 6.25
N LEU A 139 2.20 -10.63 5.28
CA LEU A 139 2.51 -11.84 4.51
C LEU A 139 4.03 -12.03 4.47
N GLY A 140 4.47 -13.25 4.76
CA GLY A 140 5.89 -13.62 4.72
C GLY A 140 6.40 -13.86 3.30
N ASP A 141 7.43 -14.69 3.17
CA ASP A 141 8.14 -15.00 1.91
C ASP A 141 7.19 -15.21 0.71
N SER A 142 7.20 -14.26 -0.21
CA SER A 142 6.41 -14.23 -1.44
C SER A 142 6.55 -15.51 -2.28
N SER A 143 7.69 -16.22 -2.22
CA SER A 143 7.85 -17.47 -2.96
C SER A 143 7.07 -18.64 -2.37
N LYS A 144 6.43 -18.44 -1.21
CA LYS A 144 5.61 -19.44 -0.51
C LYS A 144 4.14 -19.03 -0.43
N THR A 145 3.82 -17.78 -0.75
CA THR A 145 2.45 -17.23 -0.64
C THR A 145 1.73 -17.16 -1.98
N ILE A 146 2.38 -17.54 -3.09
CA ILE A 146 1.71 -17.75 -4.38
C ILE A 146 2.42 -18.87 -5.16
N LEU A 147 1.64 -19.66 -5.90
CA LEU A 147 2.15 -20.78 -6.70
C LEU A 147 2.35 -20.42 -8.17
N ALA A 148 1.80 -19.30 -8.63
CA ALA A 148 1.94 -18.79 -9.99
C ALA A 148 2.45 -17.34 -9.95
N SER A 149 3.26 -16.96 -10.94
CA SER A 149 3.68 -15.57 -11.10
C SER A 149 2.50 -14.64 -11.42
N ASN A 150 1.53 -15.17 -12.17
CA ASN A 150 0.44 -14.42 -12.78
C ASN A 150 0.95 -13.20 -13.60
N SER A 151 2.15 -13.26 -14.20
CA SER A 151 2.67 -12.18 -15.05
C SER A 151 2.84 -12.60 -16.52
N GLU A 152 2.76 -13.90 -16.82
CA GLU A 152 2.98 -14.43 -18.17
C GLU A 152 1.72 -14.40 -19.06
N LYS A 153 1.92 -14.16 -20.36
CA LYS A 153 0.83 -14.12 -21.34
C LYS A 153 0.14 -15.47 -21.47
N GLY A 154 -1.19 -15.47 -21.42
CA GLY A 154 -2.02 -16.65 -21.70
C GLY A 154 -2.06 -17.68 -20.56
N LYS A 155 -1.50 -17.35 -19.39
CA LYS A 155 -1.69 -18.15 -18.18
C LYS A 155 -3.00 -17.77 -17.50
N GLU A 156 -3.65 -18.77 -16.90
CA GLU A 156 -4.81 -18.54 -16.04
C GLU A 156 -4.36 -17.97 -14.69
N PHE A 157 -5.15 -17.05 -14.17
CA PHE A 157 -4.96 -16.50 -12.84
C PHE A 157 -5.04 -17.60 -11.77
N ARG A 158 -4.05 -17.63 -10.87
CA ARG A 158 -4.11 -18.44 -9.65
C ARG A 158 -3.94 -17.57 -8.42
N LYS A 159 -5.00 -17.47 -7.63
CA LYS A 159 -5.01 -16.74 -6.35
C LYS A 159 -3.90 -17.26 -5.42
N GLY A 160 -3.17 -16.35 -4.79
CA GLY A 160 -2.24 -16.69 -3.72
C GLY A 160 -2.90 -16.78 -2.35
N TYR A 161 -2.09 -16.72 -1.31
CA TYR A 161 -2.54 -16.72 0.06
C TYR A 161 -3.20 -15.38 0.41
N THR A 162 -4.15 -15.44 1.33
CA THR A 162 -4.83 -14.26 1.88
C THR A 162 -4.54 -14.14 3.36
N ALA A 163 -4.02 -13.00 3.80
CA ALA A 163 -3.91 -12.65 5.21
C ALA A 163 -5.12 -11.82 5.63
N LYS A 164 -5.85 -12.29 6.64
CA LYS A 164 -6.82 -11.49 7.39
C LYS A 164 -6.17 -11.03 8.68
N VAL A 165 -6.06 -9.72 8.85
CA VAL A 165 -5.39 -9.10 9.99
C VAL A 165 -6.39 -8.29 10.78
N LYS A 166 -6.33 -8.40 12.10
CA LYS A 166 -7.17 -7.64 13.02
C LYS A 166 -6.30 -6.96 14.06
N PHE A 167 -6.45 -5.64 14.19
CA PHE A 167 -5.90 -4.84 15.27
C PHE A 167 -7.03 -4.45 16.22
N THR A 168 -6.85 -4.70 17.52
CA THR A 168 -7.82 -4.36 18.57
C THR A 168 -7.17 -3.40 19.55
N PHE A 169 -7.75 -2.21 19.71
CA PHE A 169 -7.27 -1.19 20.63
C PHE A 169 -8.00 -1.34 21.97
N ASN A 170 -7.25 -1.64 23.03
CA ASN A 170 -7.84 -1.79 24.38
C ASN A 170 -8.39 -0.44 24.89
N LYS A 171 -7.81 0.67 24.44
CA LYS A 171 -8.36 2.02 24.56
C LYS A 171 -8.66 2.56 23.16
N PRO A 172 -9.93 2.85 22.81
CA PRO A 172 -10.26 3.38 21.49
C PRO A 172 -9.51 4.67 21.15
N ILE A 173 -9.00 4.76 19.93
CA ILE A 173 -8.14 5.86 19.46
C ILE A 173 -8.88 6.78 18.49
N SER A 174 -8.40 8.02 18.30
CA SER A 174 -8.90 8.90 17.24
C SER A 174 -8.28 8.52 15.88
N ASP A 175 -8.93 8.90 14.78
CA ASP A 175 -8.37 8.74 13.43
C ASP A 175 -7.01 9.43 13.28
N THR A 176 -6.81 10.56 13.96
CA THR A 176 -5.54 11.31 13.91
C THR A 176 -4.36 10.51 14.42
N LEU A 177 -4.53 9.62 15.40
CA LEU A 177 -3.46 8.77 15.92
C LEU A 177 -3.11 7.61 14.98
N LEU A 178 -4.03 7.24 14.08
CA LEU A 178 -3.79 6.19 13.10
C LEU A 178 -2.96 6.69 11.91
N GLY A 179 -3.11 7.97 11.57
CA GLY A 179 -2.58 8.57 10.35
C GLY A 179 -3.57 8.50 9.19
N GLU A 180 -3.27 9.26 8.15
CA GLU A 180 -4.13 9.35 6.97
C GLU A 180 -4.00 8.11 6.09
N TYR A 181 -5.13 7.74 5.50
CA TYR A 181 -5.19 6.70 4.48
C TYR A 181 -4.70 7.25 3.13
N PRO A 182 -3.98 6.47 2.30
CA PRO A 182 -3.55 5.09 2.53
C PRO A 182 -2.50 4.97 3.63
N PHE A 183 -2.66 3.94 4.46
CA PHE A 183 -1.63 3.52 5.42
C PHE A 183 -0.40 3.03 4.66
N ASP A 184 0.75 3.03 5.33
CA ASP A 184 2.02 2.64 4.70
C ASP A 184 2.09 1.11 4.58
N LEU A 185 1.57 0.60 3.47
CA LEU A 185 1.71 -0.79 3.06
C LEU A 185 2.96 -0.89 2.19
N PHE A 186 3.96 -1.62 2.67
CA PHE A 186 5.31 -1.62 2.09
C PHE A 186 5.85 -3.04 2.01
N ILE A 187 6.91 -3.23 1.22
CA ILE A 187 7.59 -4.53 1.09
C ILE A 187 9.03 -4.49 1.57
N LYS A 188 9.53 -5.65 2.00
CA LYS A 188 10.96 -5.91 2.16
C LYS A 188 11.44 -6.88 1.12
N ILE A 189 12.57 -6.61 0.46
CA ILE A 189 13.20 -7.55 -0.46
C ILE A 189 14.09 -8.52 0.33
N ILE A 190 13.52 -9.63 0.78
CA ILE A 190 14.13 -10.57 1.75
C ILE A 190 15.28 -11.43 1.18
N ASN A 191 15.62 -11.28 -0.10
CA ASN A 191 16.83 -11.85 -0.71
C ASN A 191 17.80 -10.79 -1.27
N LYS A 192 17.60 -9.51 -0.94
CA LYS A 192 18.49 -8.40 -1.31
C LYS A 192 18.89 -7.62 -0.06
N LYS A 193 20.10 -7.89 0.44
CA LYS A 193 20.65 -7.12 1.57
C LYS A 193 20.89 -5.68 1.13
N ILE A 194 20.72 -4.75 2.05
CA ILE A 194 21.14 -3.36 1.87
C ILE A 194 22.63 -3.30 1.54
N ASP A 195 22.95 -2.49 0.55
CA ASP A 195 24.31 -2.09 0.19
C ASP A 195 24.39 -0.56 0.14
N ASN A 196 25.52 -0.03 -0.31
CA ASN A 196 25.81 1.40 -0.37
C ASN A 196 24.90 2.22 -1.31
N ARG A 197 23.99 1.58 -2.05
CA ARG A 197 23.01 2.28 -2.90
C ARG A 197 21.71 2.59 -2.19
N TYR A 198 21.39 1.90 -1.09
CA TYR A 198 20.19 2.19 -0.31
C TYR A 198 20.35 3.55 0.39
N PRO A 199 19.44 4.52 0.21
CA PRO A 199 19.59 5.85 0.78
C PRO A 199 19.75 5.83 2.31
N ASP A 200 20.61 6.71 2.84
CA ASP A 200 20.84 6.81 4.27
C ASP A 200 19.59 7.27 5.03
N GLU A 201 18.77 8.11 4.42
CA GLU A 201 17.50 8.57 4.99
C GLU A 201 16.36 7.54 4.87
N ALA A 202 16.54 6.47 4.10
CA ALA A 202 15.49 5.46 3.95
C ALA A 202 15.26 4.65 5.24
N PRO A 203 14.01 4.24 5.54
CA PRO A 203 13.71 3.40 6.69
C PRO A 203 14.53 2.12 6.75
N ARG A 204 14.90 1.71 7.96
CA ARG A 204 15.56 0.43 8.24
C ARG A 204 14.85 -0.23 9.41
N THR A 205 14.14 -1.32 9.18
CA THR A 205 13.60 -2.11 10.29
C THR A 205 14.74 -2.73 11.09
N ALA A 206 14.84 -2.35 12.36
CA ALA A 206 15.75 -3.00 13.31
C ALA A 206 15.24 -4.41 13.65
N GLY A 207 16.12 -5.42 13.58
CA GLY A 207 15.86 -6.77 14.10
C GLY A 207 15.66 -7.88 13.06
N ARG A 208 16.76 -8.29 12.42
CA ARG A 208 17.38 -9.63 12.41
C ARG A 208 18.57 -9.48 11.47
N THR A 209 19.78 -9.66 11.99
CA THR A 209 21.05 -9.84 11.26
C THR A 209 20.92 -9.79 9.73
N GLN A 210 21.01 -8.56 9.18
CA GLN A 210 20.97 -8.11 7.76
C GLN A 210 19.73 -7.24 7.43
N ASN A 211 19.94 -5.93 7.29
CA ASN A 211 18.91 -5.01 6.82
C ASN A 211 18.60 -5.29 5.34
N TYR A 212 17.31 -5.38 4.98
CA TYR A 212 16.83 -5.57 3.62
C TYR A 212 16.32 -4.25 3.04
N TYR A 213 16.33 -4.13 1.72
CA TYR A 213 15.69 -3.00 1.04
C TYR A 213 14.20 -2.94 1.40
N GLU A 214 13.72 -1.77 1.82
CA GLU A 214 12.30 -1.50 2.06
C GLU A 214 11.76 -0.57 0.96
N ILE A 215 10.59 -0.90 0.42
CA ILE A 215 9.92 -0.11 -0.62
C ILE A 215 8.55 0.32 -0.12
N HIS A 216 8.43 1.61 0.17
CA HIS A 216 7.25 2.23 0.76
C HIS A 216 6.44 2.99 -0.28
N LEU A 217 5.23 3.40 0.11
CA LEU A 217 4.42 4.30 -0.68
C LEU A 217 5.10 5.67 -0.83
N PRO A 218 4.98 6.33 -2.00
CA PRO A 218 5.40 7.72 -2.13
C PRO A 218 4.63 8.63 -1.16
N GLY A 219 5.23 9.75 -0.83
CA GLY A 219 4.71 10.78 0.05
C GLY A 219 5.02 10.55 1.53
N LYS A 220 5.74 9.48 1.88
CA LYS A 220 5.99 9.07 3.28
C LYS A 220 7.41 9.38 3.77
N TYR A 221 8.41 9.31 2.90
CA TYR A 221 9.82 9.48 3.27
C TYR A 221 10.54 10.33 2.24
N TYR A 222 11.30 11.30 2.72
CA TYR A 222 11.97 12.31 1.91
C TYR A 222 13.44 12.39 2.31
N ASN A 223 14.31 12.72 1.36
CA ASN A 223 15.70 13.06 1.68
C ASN A 223 15.81 14.45 2.33
N SER A 224 17.02 14.82 2.73
CA SER A 224 17.32 16.13 3.32
C SER A 224 16.96 17.34 2.45
N GLU A 225 16.82 17.15 1.13
CA GLU A 225 16.43 18.19 0.17
C GLU A 225 14.91 18.23 -0.08
N GLY A 226 14.12 17.38 0.61
CA GLY A 226 12.68 17.29 0.42
C GLY A 226 12.24 16.52 -0.82
N LYS A 227 13.16 15.82 -1.50
CA LYS A 227 12.83 14.88 -2.59
C LYS A 227 12.30 13.58 -1.99
N ASP A 228 11.16 13.13 -2.50
CA ASP A 228 10.59 11.83 -2.14
C ASP A 228 11.55 10.69 -2.52
N LEU A 229 11.86 9.83 -1.54
CA LEU A 229 12.78 8.71 -1.72
C LEU A 229 12.19 7.60 -2.61
N TYR A 230 10.88 7.53 -2.72
CA TYR A 230 10.16 6.46 -3.43
C TYR A 230 9.57 6.95 -4.77
N LEU A 231 10.07 8.08 -5.29
CA LEU A 231 9.90 8.52 -6.67
C LEU A 231 11.24 8.49 -7.41
N ASP A 232 11.24 7.98 -8.65
CA ASP A 232 12.40 8.08 -9.53
C ASP A 232 12.62 9.52 -10.06
N ASN A 233 13.68 9.73 -10.83
CA ASN A 233 13.99 11.05 -11.40
C ASN A 233 12.95 11.56 -12.43
N SER A 234 12.06 10.70 -12.90
CA SER A 234 10.95 11.02 -13.80
C SER A 234 9.60 11.12 -13.05
N ASN A 235 9.60 11.06 -11.72
CA ASN A 235 8.44 11.01 -10.83
C ASN A 235 7.59 9.73 -10.92
N ASN A 236 8.11 8.63 -11.47
CA ASN A 236 7.43 7.35 -11.35
C ASN A 236 7.62 6.80 -9.93
N PRO A 237 6.56 6.35 -9.26
CA PRO A 237 6.67 5.78 -7.92
C PRO A 237 7.15 4.33 -7.94
N TRP A 238 7.78 3.88 -6.86
CA TRP A 238 8.13 2.46 -6.66
C TRP A 238 6.96 1.59 -6.18
N ALA A 239 5.88 2.22 -5.72
CA ALA A 239 4.64 1.56 -5.32
C ALA A 239 3.42 2.39 -5.79
N LEU A 240 2.43 1.72 -6.37
CA LEU A 240 1.18 2.33 -6.84
C LEU A 240 -0.01 1.73 -6.10
N VAL A 241 -0.93 2.60 -5.66
CA VAL A 241 -2.26 2.19 -5.21
C VAL A 241 -3.25 2.45 -6.34
N ILE A 242 -3.87 1.39 -6.84
CA ILE A 242 -4.88 1.41 -7.90
C ILE A 242 -6.25 1.04 -7.31
N PRO A 243 -7.31 1.82 -7.60
CA PRO A 243 -8.68 1.45 -7.21
C PRO A 243 -9.15 0.17 -7.91
N GLY A 244 -9.79 -0.73 -7.17
CA GLY A 244 -10.42 -1.92 -7.73
C GLY A 244 -9.45 -3.08 -7.96
N GLU A 245 -9.99 -4.10 -8.61
CA GLU A 245 -9.19 -5.12 -9.28
C GLU A 245 -8.54 -4.50 -10.52
N TRP A 246 -7.25 -4.74 -10.70
CA TRP A 246 -6.46 -4.09 -11.74
C TRP A 246 -5.76 -5.13 -12.61
N GLU A 247 -5.86 -4.99 -13.93
CA GLU A 247 -5.15 -5.85 -14.89
C GLU A 247 -3.71 -5.37 -15.06
N TRP A 248 -2.81 -5.88 -14.24
CA TRP A 248 -1.41 -5.44 -14.27
C TRP A 248 -0.69 -5.82 -15.58
N PRO A 249 0.36 -5.09 -15.99
CA PRO A 249 1.12 -5.42 -17.18
C PRO A 249 1.75 -6.82 -17.12
N LEU A 250 1.79 -7.46 -18.29
CA LEU A 250 2.53 -8.71 -18.46
C LEU A 250 4.04 -8.51 -18.24
N GLU A 251 4.74 -9.59 -17.92
CA GLU A 251 6.20 -9.62 -17.81
C GLU A 251 6.87 -8.96 -19.04
N GLY A 252 7.82 -8.05 -18.81
CA GLY A 252 8.51 -7.28 -19.87
C GLY A 252 7.64 -6.23 -20.58
N ARG A 253 6.48 -5.86 -20.02
CA ARG A 253 5.64 -4.75 -20.48
C ARG A 253 5.73 -3.58 -19.51
N GLU A 254 6.70 -2.71 -19.76
CA GLU A 254 6.85 -1.46 -19.03
C GLU A 254 5.82 -0.43 -19.50
N PHE A 255 5.39 0.43 -18.59
CA PHE A 255 4.48 1.53 -18.88
C PHE A 255 5.08 2.57 -19.83
N ASN A 256 6.40 2.77 -19.77
CA ASN A 256 7.13 3.82 -20.49
C ASN A 256 8.05 3.26 -21.61
N LEU A 257 7.72 2.11 -22.21
CA LEU A 257 8.52 1.54 -23.31
C LEU A 257 8.60 2.49 -24.52
N LEU A 258 9.74 3.17 -24.68
CA LEU A 258 10.04 3.97 -25.87
C LEU A 258 9.90 3.12 -27.15
N GLY A 259 9.06 3.58 -28.08
CA GLY A 259 8.83 2.92 -29.37
C GLY A 259 7.86 1.72 -29.35
N LYS A 260 7.28 1.35 -28.20
CA LYS A 260 6.21 0.34 -28.10
C LYS A 260 4.92 0.97 -27.53
N LYS A 261 3.78 0.33 -27.79
CA LYS A 261 2.50 0.75 -27.19
C LYS A 261 2.51 0.35 -25.72
N SER A 262 2.39 1.34 -24.83
CA SER A 262 2.24 1.17 -23.38
C SER A 262 1.05 0.25 -23.06
N PRO A 263 1.12 -0.58 -22.00
CA PRO A 263 -0.06 -1.28 -21.47
C PRO A 263 -1.16 -0.30 -21.03
N TYR A 264 -0.81 0.93 -20.65
CA TYR A 264 -1.72 1.98 -20.19
C TYR A 264 -1.34 3.33 -20.81
N PRO A 265 -1.91 3.71 -21.96
CA PRO A 265 -1.46 4.87 -22.74
C PRO A 265 -1.49 6.24 -22.03
N ASP A 266 -2.38 6.41 -21.04
CA ASP A 266 -2.54 7.68 -20.31
C ASP A 266 -1.74 7.75 -19.01
N TYR A 267 -1.05 6.67 -18.60
CA TYR A 267 -0.25 6.66 -17.38
C TYR A 267 0.85 7.71 -17.37
N SER A 268 1.58 7.87 -18.47
CA SER A 268 2.66 8.87 -18.55
C SER A 268 2.13 10.30 -18.41
N LYS A 269 0.90 10.55 -18.86
CA LYS A 269 0.22 11.84 -18.68
C LYS A 269 -0.20 12.04 -17.22
N TRP A 270 -0.67 10.99 -16.55
CA TRP A 270 -0.94 11.01 -15.10
C TRP A 270 0.33 11.32 -14.29
N VAL A 271 1.47 10.70 -14.62
CA VAL A 271 2.78 10.99 -13.98
C VAL A 271 3.21 12.44 -14.22
N GLN A 272 3.13 12.93 -15.47
CA GLN A 272 3.46 14.33 -15.81
C GLN A 272 2.55 15.32 -15.09
N ALA A 273 1.28 14.97 -14.88
CA ALA A 273 0.33 15.76 -14.10
C ALA A 273 0.52 15.61 -12.58
N LYS A 274 1.52 14.86 -12.11
CA LYS A 274 1.76 14.56 -10.68
C LYS A 274 0.50 14.01 -9.99
N GLY A 275 -0.27 13.20 -10.71
CA GLY A 275 -1.53 12.62 -10.23
C GLY A 275 -2.71 13.58 -10.12
N GLN A 276 -2.62 14.80 -10.67
CA GLN A 276 -3.71 15.78 -10.66
C GLN A 276 -4.69 15.62 -11.83
N GLY A 277 -4.39 14.75 -12.80
CA GLY A 277 -5.21 14.49 -13.99
C GLY A 277 -5.00 13.08 -14.53
N TYR A 278 -5.86 12.65 -15.46
CA TYR A 278 -5.87 11.27 -16.01
C TYR A 278 -6.11 10.20 -14.92
N ASN A 279 -6.92 10.51 -13.91
CA ASN A 279 -7.14 9.67 -12.72
C ASN A 279 -7.90 8.36 -13.00
N ASP A 280 -8.28 8.11 -14.23
CA ASP A 280 -8.94 6.91 -14.73
C ASP A 280 -8.04 6.11 -15.71
N TRP A 281 -6.74 6.45 -15.81
CA TRP A 281 -5.80 5.79 -16.72
C TRP A 281 -5.82 4.26 -16.57
N TYR A 282 -6.01 3.75 -15.34
CA TYR A 282 -6.01 2.32 -15.01
C TYR A 282 -7.23 1.56 -15.51
N LEU A 283 -8.29 2.26 -15.93
CA LEU A 283 -9.50 1.65 -16.50
C LEU A 283 -9.33 1.25 -17.97
N ASN A 284 -8.25 1.70 -18.62
CA ASN A 284 -8.07 1.60 -20.07
C ASN A 284 -6.83 0.77 -20.46
N PRO A 285 -6.74 -0.53 -20.06
CA PRO A 285 -5.62 -1.38 -20.47
C PRO A 285 -5.67 -1.71 -21.96
N VAL A 286 -4.50 -1.70 -22.59
CA VAL A 286 -4.30 -2.37 -23.87
C VAL A 286 -4.23 -3.88 -23.60
N LYS A 287 -5.38 -4.56 -23.64
CA LYS A 287 -5.59 -5.96 -23.21
C LYS A 287 -4.48 -6.95 -23.57
N LYS A 288 -3.89 -6.86 -24.78
CA LYS A 288 -2.80 -7.76 -25.20
C LYS A 288 -1.47 -7.59 -24.43
N TYR A 289 -1.35 -6.56 -23.61
CA TYR A 289 -0.20 -6.26 -22.75
C TYR A 289 -0.51 -6.33 -21.26
N ALA A 290 -1.76 -6.61 -20.89
CA ALA A 290 -2.19 -6.74 -19.50
C ALA A 290 -2.51 -8.22 -19.18
N PHE A 291 -2.30 -8.60 -17.93
CA PHE A 291 -2.66 -9.92 -17.44
C PHE A 291 -4.18 -10.03 -17.30
N ASN A 292 -4.75 -11.08 -17.87
CA ASN A 292 -6.19 -11.26 -17.89
C ASN A 292 -6.67 -11.81 -16.54
N LEU A 293 -7.47 -11.04 -15.83
CA LEU A 293 -8.18 -11.54 -14.66
C LEU A 293 -9.43 -12.29 -15.11
N PRO A 294 -9.83 -13.38 -14.42
CA PRO A 294 -11.12 -14.00 -14.67
C PRO A 294 -12.20 -12.94 -14.46
N GLU A 295 -13.17 -12.88 -15.37
CA GLU A 295 -14.32 -12.01 -15.21
C GLU A 295 -15.07 -12.41 -13.94
N GLY A 296 -14.82 -11.71 -12.84
CA GLY A 296 -15.55 -11.91 -11.61
C GLY A 296 -17.01 -11.47 -11.77
N PRO A 297 -17.94 -11.98 -10.93
CA PRO A 297 -19.31 -11.47 -10.87
C PRO A 297 -19.41 -9.97 -10.50
N ASN A 298 -18.29 -9.36 -10.09
CA ASN A 298 -18.16 -7.95 -9.71
C ASN A 298 -17.12 -7.20 -10.56
N SER A 299 -16.86 -7.60 -11.81
CA SER A 299 -16.14 -6.71 -12.71
C SER A 299 -16.98 -5.43 -12.85
N SER A 300 -16.39 -4.30 -12.46
CA SER A 300 -17.08 -3.01 -12.37
C SER A 300 -17.76 -2.61 -13.68
N LEU A 301 -17.29 -3.15 -14.82
CA LEU A 301 -17.92 -2.95 -16.12
C LEU A 301 -19.24 -3.74 -16.28
N LEU A 302 -19.31 -5.01 -15.86
CA LEU A 302 -20.55 -5.80 -15.95
C LEU A 302 -21.58 -5.40 -14.90
N ALA A 303 -21.13 -5.02 -13.69
CA ALA A 303 -22.02 -4.47 -12.66
C ALA A 303 -22.57 -3.09 -13.08
N PHE A 304 -21.72 -2.20 -13.60
CA PHE A 304 -22.14 -0.91 -14.15
C PHE A 304 -23.07 -1.06 -15.37
N LEU A 305 -22.79 -2.00 -16.29
CA LEU A 305 -23.66 -2.24 -17.45
C LEU A 305 -25.00 -2.89 -17.05
N LYS A 306 -25.03 -3.84 -16.10
CA LYS A 306 -26.29 -4.40 -15.59
C LYS A 306 -27.14 -3.39 -14.84
N GLU A 307 -26.51 -2.47 -14.12
CA GLU A 307 -27.21 -1.45 -13.34
C GLU A 307 -27.64 -0.26 -14.21
N ALA A 308 -26.92 0.04 -15.29
CA ALA A 308 -27.36 0.97 -16.32
C ALA A 308 -28.53 0.42 -17.15
N ASP A 309 -28.52 -0.87 -17.50
CA ASP A 309 -29.62 -1.54 -18.21
C ASP A 309 -30.90 -1.65 -17.35
N SER A 310 -30.78 -1.79 -16.03
CA SER A 310 -31.94 -1.86 -15.13
C SER A 310 -32.57 -0.49 -14.83
N ILE A 311 -31.86 0.61 -15.09
CA ILE A 311 -32.30 1.97 -14.72
C ILE A 311 -32.65 2.83 -15.95
N GLY A 312 -32.30 2.42 -17.18
CA GLY A 312 -32.77 3.10 -18.40
C GLY A 312 -32.37 4.58 -18.47
N LEU A 313 -31.27 4.97 -17.82
CA LEU A 313 -30.79 6.35 -17.78
C LEU A 313 -29.35 6.40 -18.30
N GLY A 314 -29.19 6.89 -19.53
CA GLY A 314 -27.89 7.34 -20.01
C GLY A 314 -27.48 8.60 -19.26
N LEU A 315 -26.45 8.52 -18.41
CA LEU A 315 -25.82 9.69 -17.81
C LEU A 315 -24.30 9.53 -17.72
N SER A 316 -23.66 10.62 -18.14
CA SER A 316 -22.23 10.89 -18.31
C SER A 316 -21.42 10.83 -17.01
N MET A 317 -20.24 10.21 -17.11
CA MET A 317 -19.18 10.18 -16.10
C MET A 317 -18.63 11.56 -15.78
N ALA A 318 -18.93 12.09 -14.60
CA ALA A 318 -18.26 13.28 -14.04
C ALA A 318 -18.48 13.47 -12.53
N ILE A 319 -18.29 12.45 -11.67
CA ILE A 319 -18.20 12.70 -10.21
C ILE A 319 -17.25 11.71 -9.53
N ILE A 320 -15.93 11.93 -9.64
CA ILE A 320 -14.97 11.63 -8.55
C ILE A 320 -13.86 12.70 -8.58
N SER A 321 -14.22 13.92 -8.18
CA SER A 321 -13.23 14.98 -7.94
C SER A 321 -13.72 16.00 -6.91
N VAL A 322 -14.45 15.60 -5.87
CA VAL A 322 -14.70 16.46 -4.70
C VAL A 322 -14.86 15.63 -3.42
N SER A 323 -13.75 15.25 -2.79
CA SER A 323 -13.76 14.86 -1.36
C SER A 323 -12.62 15.49 -0.55
N ILE A 324 -11.85 16.41 -1.11
CA ILE A 324 -10.85 17.21 -0.38
C ILE A 324 -11.06 18.70 -0.73
N PHE A 325 -12.22 19.25 -0.37
CA PHE A 325 -12.39 20.72 -0.29
C PHE A 325 -13.56 21.21 0.60
N ILE A 326 -14.44 20.33 1.09
CA ILE A 326 -15.61 20.73 1.92
C ILE A 326 -15.35 20.54 3.44
N LEU A 327 -14.14 20.83 3.91
CA LEU A 327 -13.85 20.92 5.36
C LEU A 327 -13.21 22.24 5.80
N ILE A 328 -13.01 23.22 4.89
CA ILE A 328 -12.43 24.54 5.24
C ILE A 328 -13.50 25.67 5.31
N LEU A 329 -14.76 25.45 4.93
CA LEU A 329 -15.78 26.52 4.94
C LEU A 329 -16.92 26.35 5.96
N ARG A 330 -16.70 25.63 7.08
CA ARG A 330 -17.65 25.59 8.21
C ARG A 330 -17.12 26.19 9.52
N LYS A 331 -16.26 27.21 9.43
CA LYS A 331 -15.86 28.04 10.58
C LYS A 331 -15.76 29.56 10.30
N ARG A 332 -16.45 30.09 9.28
CA ARG A 332 -16.43 31.55 9.01
C ARG A 332 -17.79 32.20 8.75
N PHE A 333 -18.85 31.72 9.38
CA PHE A 333 -20.13 32.44 9.49
C PHE A 333 -20.78 32.15 10.86
N ILE A 334 -20.11 32.56 11.94
CA ILE A 334 -20.73 32.98 13.20
C ILE A 334 -19.86 34.12 13.74
N ARG A 335 -20.15 35.34 13.31
CA ARG A 335 -19.85 36.65 13.91
C ARG A 335 -20.13 37.71 12.85
N GLU A 336 -21.37 38.17 12.80
CA GLU A 336 -21.75 39.57 12.99
C GLU A 336 -23.05 39.59 13.78
#